data_AF-A0A842V2Z2-F1
#
_entry.id   AF-A0A842V2Z2-F1
#
_cell.length_a   1.000
_cell.length_b   1.000
_cell.length_c   1.000
_cell.angle_alpha   90.00
_cell.angle_beta   90.00
_cell.angle_gamma   90.00
#
_symmetry.space_group_name_H-M   'P 1'
#
loop_
_entity.id
_entity.type
_entity.pdbx_description
1 polymer ?
#
loop_
_entity_poly.entity_id
_entity_poly.type
_entity_poly.pdbx_seq_one_letter_code
_entity_poly.pdbx_strand_id
1 'polypeptide(L)'
;MIQKEERFRCRNCGYCCTQIVIPTKKEIKKIQEAGYDPEDFLEEDRNGRKRIRMKNYYCYFLGLKDGETFCRIYEIRPKVCRQYPFFKEVTAECMPPKMFDDKMIL
;
A
#
# COMPACT_ATOMS: atom_id res chain seq x y z
N MET A 1 -28.17 12.96 3.09
CA MET A 1 -26.81 13.31 2.61
C MET A 1 -25.89 12.20 3.05
N ILE A 2 -25.48 11.30 2.15
CA ILE A 2 -24.61 10.17 2.52
C ILE A 2 -23.18 10.70 2.53
N GLN A 3 -22.54 10.67 3.70
CA GLN A 3 -21.16 11.12 3.85
C GLN A 3 -20.24 10.17 3.09
N LYS A 4 -19.34 10.72 2.26
CA LYS A 4 -18.52 10.00 1.27
C LYS A 4 -17.54 8.98 1.90
N GLU A 5 -17.34 9.06 3.21
CA GLU A 5 -16.37 8.28 3.99
C GLU A 5 -16.93 6.94 4.51
N GLU A 6 -18.24 6.68 4.40
CA GLU A 6 -18.88 5.51 5.00
C GLU A 6 -18.83 4.19 4.19
N ARG A 7 -18.17 4.13 3.01
CA ARG A 7 -18.30 2.97 2.10
C ARG A 7 -17.04 2.17 1.80
N PHE A 8 -15.86 2.55 2.29
CA PHE A 8 -14.65 1.75 2.08
C PHE A 8 -14.30 0.89 3.28
N ARG A 9 -14.28 -0.42 3.07
CA ARG A 9 -13.70 -1.40 3.98
C ARG A 9 -12.52 -2.08 3.29
N CYS A 10 -11.34 -2.01 3.90
CA CYS A 10 -10.19 -2.79 3.44
C CYS A 10 -10.53 -4.28 3.46
N ARG A 11 -10.40 -4.95 2.32
CA ARG A 11 -10.68 -6.40 2.16
C ARG A 11 -9.43 -7.27 2.10
N ASN A 12 -8.26 -6.71 2.47
CA ASN A 12 -7.00 -7.45 2.38
C ASN A 12 -6.75 -8.02 0.97
N CYS A 13 -7.06 -7.22 -0.06
CA CYS A 13 -6.94 -7.61 -1.48
C CYS A 13 -5.55 -7.37 -2.06
N GLY A 14 -4.72 -6.55 -1.41
CA GLY A 14 -3.37 -6.21 -1.88
C GLY A 14 -3.30 -5.10 -2.93
N TYR A 15 -4.42 -4.66 -3.52
CA TYR A 15 -4.39 -3.77 -4.69
C TYR A 15 -3.74 -2.42 -4.42
N CYS A 16 -3.86 -1.86 -3.21
CA CYS A 16 -3.15 -0.64 -2.84
C CYS A 16 -1.62 -0.79 -2.87
N CYS A 17 -1.10 -2.01 -2.79
CA CYS A 17 0.33 -2.32 -2.86
C CYS A 17 0.87 -2.38 -4.30
N THR A 18 0.03 -2.19 -5.33
CA THR A 18 0.50 -2.02 -6.72
C THR A 18 0.88 -0.57 -7.03
N GLN A 19 0.58 0.35 -6.12
CA GLN A 19 0.79 1.78 -6.31
C GLN A 19 2.23 2.18 -5.99
N ILE A 20 2.76 3.14 -6.76
CA ILE A 20 4.05 3.77 -6.44
C ILE A 20 3.84 4.72 -5.25
N VAL A 21 4.62 4.51 -4.18
CA VAL A 21 4.54 5.32 -2.96
C VAL A 21 5.83 6.09 -2.78
N ILE A 22 5.74 7.42 -2.79
CA ILE A 22 6.83 8.34 -2.47
C ILE A 22 6.60 8.87 -1.05
N PRO A 23 7.24 8.29 -0.02
CA PRO A 23 7.07 8.74 1.35
C PRO A 23 7.82 10.05 1.59
N THR A 24 7.29 10.87 2.49
CA THR A 24 7.99 12.04 3.03
C THR A 24 9.16 11.60 3.92
N LYS A 25 10.13 12.49 4.15
CA LYS A 25 11.25 12.24 5.09
C LYS A 25 10.75 11.83 6.49
N LYS A 26 9.65 12.43 6.95
CA LYS A 26 9.03 12.10 8.26
C LYS A 26 8.45 10.68 8.28
N GLU A 27 7.83 10.26 7.19
CA GLU A 27 7.29 8.90 7.07
C GLU A 27 8.39 7.85 6.95
N ILE A 28 9.47 8.15 6.22
CA ILE A 28 10.67 7.29 6.18
C ILE A 28 11.21 7.09 7.60
N LYS A 29 11.39 8.18 8.35
CA LYS A 29 11.88 8.11 9.74
C LYS A 29 10.96 7.26 10.62
N LYS A 30 9.64 7.42 10.49
CA LYS A 30 8.67 6.63 11.25
C LYS A 30 8.74 5.13 10.94
N ILE A 31 8.97 4.77 9.68
CA ILE A 31 9.16 3.37 9.26
C ILE A 31 10.47 2.82 9.81
N GLN A 32 11.54 3.62 9.81
CA GLN A 32 12.83 3.26 10.41
C GLN A 32 12.73 3.05 11.93
N GLU A 33 12.05 3.95 12.64
CA GLU A 33 11.79 3.84 14.10
C GLU A 33 10.97 2.58 14.45
N ALA A 34 10.22 2.03 13.49
CA ALA A 34 9.51 0.75 13.64
C ALA A 34 10.38 -0.49 13.35
N GLY A 35 11.68 -0.32 13.12
CA GLY A 35 12.64 -1.41 12.97
C GLY A 35 12.92 -1.86 11.54
N TYR A 36 12.50 -1.10 10.52
CA TYR A 36 12.78 -1.40 9.12
C TYR A 36 14.01 -0.64 8.62
N ASP A 37 14.94 -1.33 7.96
CA ASP A 37 16.11 -0.69 7.37
C ASP A 37 15.74 0.08 6.08
N PRO A 38 16.01 1.39 5.98
CA PRO A 38 15.81 2.16 4.76
C PRO A 38 16.43 1.55 3.49
N GLU A 39 17.57 0.85 3.59
CA GLU A 39 18.21 0.21 2.44
C GLU A 39 17.37 -0.94 1.86
N ASP A 40 16.62 -1.63 2.71
CA ASP A 40 15.74 -2.71 2.31
C ASP A 40 14.47 -2.20 1.63
N PHE A 41 13.84 -1.17 2.19
CA PHE A 41 12.49 -0.76 1.78
C PHE A 41 12.44 0.46 0.87
N LEU A 42 13.55 1.20 0.67
CA LEU A 42 13.61 2.30 -0.27
C LEU A 42 14.39 1.93 -1.54
N GLU A 43 14.03 2.60 -2.61
CA GLU A 43 14.82 2.69 -3.83
C GLU A 43 14.63 4.07 -4.45
N GLU A 44 15.54 4.48 -5.33
CA GLU A 44 15.43 5.73 -6.07
C GLU A 44 14.79 5.48 -7.44
N ASP A 45 13.86 6.35 -7.82
CA ASP A 45 13.34 6.36 -9.19
C ASP A 45 14.31 7.03 -10.16
N ARG A 46 13.97 7.04 -11.46
CA ARG A 46 14.80 7.64 -12.52
C ARG A 46 15.09 9.14 -12.32
N ASN A 47 14.33 9.80 -11.45
CA ASN A 47 14.46 11.22 -11.14
C ASN A 47 15.14 11.45 -9.77
N GLY A 48 15.73 10.42 -9.16
CA GLY A 48 16.38 10.50 -7.85
C GLY A 48 15.41 10.64 -6.67
N ARG A 49 14.11 10.40 -6.85
CA ARG A 49 13.15 10.46 -5.76
C ARG A 49 13.11 9.12 -5.03
N LYS A 50 13.21 9.17 -3.70
CA LYS A 50 13.04 7.99 -2.85
C LYS A 50 11.59 7.52 -2.86
N ARG A 51 11.37 6.29 -3.30
CA ARG A 51 10.09 5.59 -3.26
C ARG A 51 10.21 4.31 -2.44
N ILE A 52 9.09 3.78 -1.97
CA ILE A 52 9.07 2.43 -1.42
C ILE A 52 9.41 1.44 -2.54
N ARG A 53 10.36 0.54 -2.27
CA ARG A 53 10.85 -0.49 -3.17
C ARG A 53 9.70 -1.37 -3.66
N MET A 54 9.74 -1.73 -4.95
CA MET A 54 8.83 -2.72 -5.54
C MET A 54 9.54 -4.08 -5.69
N LYS A 55 8.93 -5.15 -5.19
CA LYS A 55 9.36 -6.55 -5.39
C LYS A 55 8.27 -7.27 -6.17
N ASN A 56 8.60 -7.83 -7.34
CA ASN A 56 7.65 -8.50 -8.23
C ASN A 56 6.40 -7.65 -8.50
N TYR A 57 6.59 -6.38 -8.87
CA TYR A 57 5.53 -5.40 -9.13
C TYR A 57 4.69 -4.97 -7.91
N TYR A 58 5.04 -5.40 -6.71
CA TYR A 58 4.30 -5.07 -5.48
C TYR A 58 5.17 -4.33 -4.46
N CYS A 59 4.52 -3.52 -3.64
CA CYS A 59 5.12 -2.82 -2.52
C CYS A 59 5.91 -3.76 -1.63
N TYR A 60 7.13 -3.37 -1.27
CA TYR A 60 7.99 -4.12 -0.34
C TYR A 60 7.24 -4.62 0.89
N PHE A 61 6.33 -3.82 1.44
CA PHE A 61 5.59 -4.15 2.66
C PHE A 61 4.37 -5.05 2.48
N LEU A 62 4.06 -5.51 1.25
CA LEU A 62 3.05 -6.54 1.03
C LEU A 62 3.51 -7.84 1.69
N GLY A 63 2.66 -8.41 2.54
CA GLY A 63 2.81 -9.73 3.12
C GLY A 63 1.69 -10.65 2.63
N LEU A 64 1.96 -11.95 2.64
CA LEU A 64 1.01 -13.02 2.38
C LEU A 64 1.05 -13.99 3.56
N LYS A 65 -0.10 -14.29 4.15
CA LYS A 65 -0.23 -15.26 5.24
C LYS A 65 -1.56 -16.00 5.07
N ASP A 66 -1.51 -17.33 5.07
CA ASP A 66 -2.70 -18.19 4.96
C ASP A 66 -3.60 -17.84 3.75
N GLY A 67 -2.98 -17.50 2.60
CA GLY A 67 -3.69 -17.08 1.38
C GLY A 67 -4.23 -15.65 1.40
N GLU A 68 -4.08 -14.91 2.51
CA GLU A 68 -4.53 -13.54 2.64
C GLU A 68 -3.38 -12.52 2.60
N THR A 69 -3.62 -11.40 1.92
CA THR A 69 -2.64 -10.32 1.90
C THR A 69 -2.76 -9.43 3.13
N PHE A 70 -1.64 -8.88 3.57
CA PHE A 70 -1.65 -7.84 4.60
C PHE A 70 -0.52 -6.84 4.36
N CYS A 71 -0.61 -5.67 4.97
CA CYS A 71 0.46 -4.68 4.94
C CYS A 71 1.28 -4.79 6.23
N ARG A 72 2.56 -5.11 6.12
CA ARG A 72 3.47 -5.25 7.28
C ARG A 72 3.64 -3.95 8.10
N ILE A 73 3.30 -2.81 7.51
CA ILE A 73 3.38 -1.49 8.17
C ILE A 73 2.01 -0.80 8.31
N TYR A 74 0.89 -1.56 8.37
CA TYR A 74 -0.47 -1.01 8.28
C TYR A 74 -0.72 0.23 9.16
N GLU A 75 -0.31 0.18 10.44
CA GLU A 75 -0.51 1.27 11.42
C GLU A 75 0.30 2.54 11.13
N ILE A 76 1.46 2.37 10.51
CA ILE A 76 2.41 3.46 10.23
C ILE A 76 2.48 3.82 8.74
N ARG A 77 1.57 3.27 7.92
CA ARG A 77 1.48 3.53 6.48
C ARG A 77 1.59 5.02 6.13
N PRO A 78 2.29 5.37 5.05
CA PRO A 78 2.33 6.73 4.52
C PRO A 78 0.92 7.28 4.24
N LYS A 79 0.81 8.61 4.26
CA LYS A 79 -0.44 9.36 4.07
C LYS A 79 -1.14 8.95 2.78
N VAL A 80 -0.41 8.82 1.67
CA VAL A 80 -0.98 8.41 0.37
C VAL A 80 -1.65 7.02 0.45
N CYS A 81 -1.10 6.10 1.26
CA CYS A 81 -1.67 4.77 1.46
C CYS A 81 -2.91 4.81 2.37
N ARG A 82 -2.98 5.74 3.33
CA ARG A 82 -4.16 5.95 4.18
C ARG A 82 -5.32 6.58 3.41
N GLN A 83 -4.99 7.39 2.41
CA GLN A 83 -5.96 8.04 1.55
C GLN A 83 -6.55 7.10 0.49
N TYR A 84 -5.93 5.95 0.23
CA TYR A 84 -6.47 4.95 -0.68
C TYR A 84 -7.82 4.39 -0.17
N PRO A 85 -8.86 4.24 -1.01
CA PRO A 85 -8.90 4.47 -2.47
C PRO A 85 -9.30 5.91 -2.87
N PHE A 86 -9.53 6.78 -1.89
CA PHE A 86 -10.11 8.11 -2.05
C PHE A 86 -9.06 9.17 -2.42
N PHE A 87 -8.60 9.12 -3.66
CA PHE A 87 -7.97 10.29 -4.30
C PHE A 87 -9.09 11.25 -4.75
N LYS A 88 -8.85 12.57 -4.72
CA LYS A 88 -9.90 13.61 -4.85
C LYS A 88 -10.94 13.29 -5.94
N GLU A 89 -12.19 13.47 -5.57
CA GLU A 89 -13.45 13.34 -6.33
C GLU A 89 -13.94 11.97 -6.79
N VAL A 90 -13.22 10.86 -6.66
CA VAL A 90 -13.81 9.57 -7.06
C VAL A 90 -14.62 8.95 -5.92
N THR A 91 -15.94 8.85 -6.11
CA THR A 91 -16.80 7.90 -5.38
C THR A 91 -16.34 6.50 -5.76
N ALA A 92 -15.61 5.79 -4.91
CA ALA A 92 -15.20 4.44 -5.26
C ALA A 92 -15.11 3.54 -4.04
N GLU A 93 -16.12 2.70 -3.92
CA GLU A 93 -15.99 1.39 -3.30
C GLU A 93 -14.75 0.70 -3.91
N CYS A 94 -13.84 0.23 -3.06
CA CYS A 94 -12.72 -0.58 -3.51
C CYS A 94 -13.26 -1.94 -3.95
N MET A 95 -13.53 -2.09 -5.25
CA MET A 95 -13.94 -3.33 -5.89
C MET A 95 -12.84 -4.12 -6.64
N PRO A 96 -11.52 -4.02 -6.35
CA PRO A 96 -10.58 -4.93 -6.98
C PRO A 96 -10.81 -6.35 -6.42
N PRO A 97 -10.71 -7.40 -7.27
CA PRO A 97 -10.69 -8.79 -6.80
C PRO A 97 -9.51 -9.01 -5.85
N LYS A 98 -9.59 -10.02 -4.98
CA LYS A 98 -8.42 -10.43 -4.17
C LYS A 98 -7.33 -10.86 -5.15
N MET A 99 -6.11 -10.32 -5.01
CA MET A 99 -5.03 -10.59 -5.96
C MET A 99 -4.52 -12.04 -5.92
N PHE A 100 -4.81 -12.76 -4.85
CA PHE A 100 -4.41 -14.15 -4.64
C PHE A 100 -5.64 -15.05 -4.47
N ASP A 101 -6.75 -14.68 -5.11
CA ASP A 101 -7.91 -15.58 -5.18
C ASP A 101 -7.49 -16.82 -6.00
N ASP A 102 -7.82 -18.02 -5.51
CA ASP A 102 -7.39 -19.32 -6.08
C ASP A 102 -7.77 -19.49 -7.57
N LYS A 103 -8.66 -18.63 -8.07
CA LYS A 103 -9.11 -18.58 -9.48
C LYS A 103 -8.19 -17.80 -10.43
N MET A 104 -7.14 -17.13 -9.93
CA MET A 104 -6.13 -16.43 -10.75
C MET A 104 -4.80 -17.18 -10.88
N ILE A 105 -4.75 -18.43 -10.39
CA ILE A 105 -3.68 -19.38 -10.67
C ILE A 105 -4.28 -20.46 -11.60
N LEU A 106 -4.46 -20.10 -12.87
CA LEU A 106 -4.74 -21.02 -13.98
C LEU A 106 -3.83 -20.66 -15.15
#